data_AF-A0A7S4H8V8-F1
#
_entry.id   AF-A0A7S4H8V8-F1
#
_cell.length_a   1.000
_cell.length_b   1.000
_cell.length_c   1.000
_cell.angle_alpha   90.00
_cell.angle_beta   90.00
_cell.angle_gamma   90.00
#
_symmetry.space_group_name_H-M   'P 1'
#
loop_
_entity.id
_entity.type
_entity.pdbx_description
1 polymer ?
#
loop_
_entity_poly.entity_id
_entity_poly.type
_entity_poly.pdbx_seq_one_letter_code
_entity_poly.pdbx_strand_id
1 'polypeptide(L)'
;SNGMQAGVLRPHLGVGFTCGDEECFDLFKEIINPIVKGWHNFDPDTQSHKSDLDPSKLAFTEEQQTLFAKYVKSTRVRAARNISGFSLPPGSSKEDRLAVEGVLKQAFEALPDNLKGQYFPLGSLSTEQEEALQAGGFLFQKPGPMQLLGAAGAGRDWPEGRGIFHNESKTVLCWCNEEDQCRIIAMEEGGDVKGVFTRFCQLSDAIKTAAESNGKSLMYKENLGFLGTCPSNLGTGLRASVMITLPELNKDPHKLEEICSQYDLQPRGSSGEHTAAIGAKWDISNKQRIGFSEVELVQKMIDGVAKIIGIEEELAKAAAGGDEAAEGAKEEEPAAGDAPAKKDLGSFKLPEIEAEFDKWLTAQLENSPADVKDTDDFKYISFTELPPFTEKHRSLMRKNMTAELFAKLKDTKSSKGYSLSNGMQAGVLRPHLGVGFTCGDEECFDLFKEIINPIVKGWHNFDPDTQSHKSDLDPSKLAFTEEQQTLFAKYVKSTRVRAARNISGFSLPPGSSKEDRLAVEGGLKQAVEA
;
A
#
# COMPACT_ATOMS: atom_id res chain seq x y z
N SER A 1 -25.75 -13.48 -9.02
CA SER A 1 -25.52 -12.17 -9.68
C SER A 1 -24.88 -11.19 -8.71
N ASN A 2 -25.57 -10.78 -7.63
CA ASN A 2 -25.08 -9.77 -6.69
C ASN A 2 -23.68 -10.05 -6.11
N GLY A 3 -23.43 -11.28 -5.62
CA GLY A 3 -22.15 -11.60 -4.98
C GLY A 3 -20.91 -11.49 -5.87
N MET A 4 -21.05 -11.67 -7.19
CA MET A 4 -19.93 -11.55 -8.15
C MET A 4 -19.90 -10.20 -8.90
N GLN A 5 -20.88 -9.32 -8.65
CA GLN A 5 -21.02 -8.07 -9.39
C GLN A 5 -19.75 -7.22 -9.34
N ALA A 6 -19.13 -7.12 -8.15
CA ALA A 6 -17.90 -6.36 -8.01
C ALA A 6 -16.74 -6.97 -8.83
N GLY A 7 -16.57 -8.30 -8.83
CA GLY A 7 -15.57 -8.99 -9.65
C GLY A 7 -15.79 -8.82 -11.15
N VAL A 8 -17.05 -8.87 -11.60
CA VAL A 8 -17.42 -8.66 -13.01
C VAL A 8 -17.13 -7.22 -13.45
N LEU A 9 -17.52 -6.24 -12.64
CA LEU A 9 -17.28 -4.82 -12.95
C LEU A 9 -15.80 -4.44 -12.81
N ARG A 10 -15.03 -5.17 -12.01
CA ARG A 10 -13.64 -4.88 -11.68
C ARG A 10 -12.76 -6.14 -11.81
N PRO A 11 -12.44 -6.58 -13.04
CA PRO A 11 -11.73 -7.85 -13.28
C PRO A 11 -10.33 -7.95 -12.66
N HIS A 12 -9.73 -6.83 -12.25
CA HIS A 12 -8.45 -6.80 -11.53
C HIS A 12 -8.52 -7.16 -10.02
N LEU A 13 -9.72 -7.34 -9.44
CA LEU A 13 -9.84 -7.70 -8.01
C LEU A 13 -9.37 -9.13 -7.76
N GLY A 14 -8.52 -9.33 -6.75
CA GLY A 14 -7.96 -10.65 -6.45
C GLY A 14 -8.99 -11.70 -5.99
N VAL A 15 -10.07 -11.27 -5.32
CA VAL A 15 -11.17 -12.16 -4.86
C VAL A 15 -12.42 -11.99 -5.73
N GLY A 16 -12.92 -10.76 -5.86
CA GLY A 16 -14.04 -10.43 -6.76
C GLY A 16 -15.42 -10.95 -6.34
N PHE A 17 -15.56 -11.59 -5.18
CA PHE A 17 -16.82 -12.09 -4.65
C PHE A 17 -17.10 -11.52 -3.25
N THR A 18 -18.34 -11.12 -2.98
CA THR A 18 -18.80 -10.61 -1.67
C THR A 18 -20.08 -11.31 -1.22
N CYS A 19 -20.20 -11.58 0.08
CA CYS A 19 -21.40 -12.16 0.68
C CYS A 19 -22.33 -11.06 1.21
N GLY A 20 -23.63 -11.22 0.97
CA GLY A 20 -24.66 -10.29 1.44
C GLY A 20 -25.24 -10.64 2.81
N ASP A 21 -25.09 -11.89 3.24
CA ASP A 21 -25.64 -12.45 4.48
C ASP A 21 -24.89 -13.75 4.84
N GLU A 22 -25.31 -14.38 5.94
CA GLU A 22 -24.76 -15.65 6.43
C GLU A 22 -25.12 -16.85 5.52
N GLU A 23 -26.28 -16.83 4.87
CA GLU A 23 -26.76 -17.93 4.03
C GLU A 23 -25.94 -18.07 2.74
N CYS A 24 -25.33 -16.97 2.26
CA CYS A 24 -24.39 -16.97 1.14
C CYS A 24 -23.32 -18.07 1.23
N PHE A 25 -22.83 -18.35 2.45
CA PHE A 25 -21.77 -19.34 2.69
C PHE A 25 -22.22 -20.79 2.54
N ASP A 26 -23.52 -21.07 2.56
CA ASP A 26 -24.07 -22.38 2.24
C ASP A 26 -24.54 -22.45 0.79
N LEU A 27 -25.32 -21.46 0.35
CA LEU A 27 -25.92 -21.43 -0.99
C LEU A 27 -24.87 -21.38 -2.11
N PHE A 28 -23.77 -20.66 -1.87
CA PHE A 28 -22.72 -20.46 -2.87
C PHE A 28 -21.40 -21.12 -2.47
N LYS A 29 -21.43 -22.15 -1.61
CA LYS A 29 -20.23 -22.87 -1.15
C LYS A 29 -19.39 -23.42 -2.31
N GLU A 30 -20.02 -23.85 -3.41
CA GLU A 30 -19.33 -24.35 -4.61
C GLU A 30 -18.52 -23.27 -5.33
N ILE A 31 -18.76 -21.98 -5.03
CA ILE A 31 -17.98 -20.83 -5.52
C ILE A 31 -17.02 -20.35 -4.42
N ILE A 32 -17.51 -20.22 -3.18
CA ILE A 32 -16.76 -19.66 -2.06
C ILE A 32 -15.63 -20.61 -1.63
N ASN A 33 -15.86 -21.91 -1.51
CA ASN A 33 -14.82 -22.85 -1.05
C ASN A 33 -13.62 -22.90 -2.00
N PRO A 34 -13.78 -22.96 -3.34
CA PRO A 34 -12.66 -22.81 -4.27
C PRO A 34 -11.92 -21.47 -4.14
N ILE A 35 -12.62 -20.36 -3.89
CA ILE A 35 -11.99 -19.05 -3.64
C ILE A 35 -11.15 -19.10 -2.37
N VAL A 36 -11.69 -19.64 -1.27
CA VAL A 36 -10.98 -19.78 0.00
C VAL A 36 -9.76 -20.67 -0.15
N LYS A 37 -9.90 -21.80 -0.84
CA LYS A 37 -8.79 -22.71 -1.15
C LYS A 37 -7.70 -22.04 -1.98
N GLY A 38 -8.07 -21.30 -3.02
CA GLY A 38 -7.11 -20.58 -3.87
C GLY A 38 -6.42 -19.42 -3.16
N TRP A 39 -7.16 -18.64 -2.38
CA TRP A 39 -6.67 -17.42 -1.72
C TRP A 39 -5.87 -17.73 -0.45
N HIS A 40 -6.38 -18.62 0.40
CA HIS A 40 -5.82 -18.91 1.72
C HIS A 40 -4.99 -20.20 1.76
N ASN A 41 -4.98 -21.01 0.70
CA ASN A 41 -4.44 -22.37 0.74
C ASN A 41 -5.04 -23.21 1.88
N PHE A 42 -6.35 -23.05 2.10
CA PHE A 42 -7.14 -23.71 3.13
C PHE A 42 -8.42 -24.23 2.49
N ASP A 43 -8.70 -25.53 2.62
CA ASP A 43 -9.84 -26.20 1.99
C ASP A 43 -11.00 -26.40 2.99
N PRO A 44 -12.08 -25.60 2.92
CA PRO A 44 -13.19 -25.69 3.88
C PRO A 44 -13.99 -27.00 3.81
N ASP A 45 -13.83 -27.81 2.76
CA ASP A 45 -14.51 -29.10 2.64
C ASP A 45 -13.80 -30.19 3.45
N THR A 46 -12.52 -29.99 3.79
CA THR A 46 -11.69 -31.00 4.45
C THR A 46 -10.98 -30.51 5.71
N GLN A 47 -10.99 -29.20 5.98
CA GLN A 47 -10.31 -28.59 7.12
C GLN A 47 -11.29 -27.81 7.99
N SER A 48 -11.00 -27.76 9.29
CA SER A 48 -11.69 -26.91 10.25
C SER A 48 -10.82 -25.73 10.68
N HIS A 49 -11.47 -24.66 11.11
CA HIS A 49 -10.86 -23.49 11.73
C HIS A 49 -11.00 -23.57 13.25
N LYS A 50 -10.11 -22.87 13.95
CA LYS A 50 -10.12 -22.73 15.41
C LYS A 50 -9.91 -21.27 15.77
N SER A 51 -10.63 -20.81 16.80
CA SER A 51 -10.48 -19.46 17.37
C SER A 51 -10.02 -19.55 18.81
N ASP A 52 -9.19 -18.58 19.21
CA ASP A 52 -8.65 -18.48 20.57
C ASP A 52 -8.35 -17.02 20.88
N LEU A 53 -9.24 -16.38 21.64
CA LEU A 53 -9.16 -14.98 22.05
C LEU A 53 -8.69 -14.84 23.51
N ASP A 54 -7.77 -15.71 23.94
CA ASP A 54 -7.18 -15.66 25.27
C ASP A 54 -5.77 -15.04 25.23
N PRO A 55 -5.61 -13.75 25.59
CA PRO A 55 -4.32 -13.07 25.54
C PRO A 55 -3.30 -13.63 26.56
N SER A 56 -3.74 -14.41 27.56
CA SER A 56 -2.83 -15.00 28.54
C SER A 56 -1.95 -16.09 27.94
N LYS A 57 -2.36 -16.68 26.81
CA LYS A 57 -1.63 -17.73 26.09
C LYS A 57 -0.51 -17.22 25.19
N LEU A 58 -0.39 -15.90 25.01
CA LEU A 58 0.74 -15.32 24.29
C LEU A 58 2.03 -15.47 25.09
N ALA A 59 3.04 -16.07 24.47
CA ALA A 59 4.40 -16.09 24.94
C ALA A 59 5.13 -14.86 24.39
N PHE A 60 5.48 -13.92 25.27
CA PHE A 60 6.22 -12.71 24.91
C PHE A 60 7.31 -12.50 25.95
N THR A 61 8.51 -13.00 25.67
CA THR A 61 9.61 -13.03 26.65
C THR A 61 10.15 -11.64 26.96
N GLU A 62 10.87 -11.48 28.07
CA GLU A 62 11.48 -10.19 28.43
C GLU A 62 12.46 -9.70 27.35
N GLU A 63 13.19 -10.62 26.70
CA GLU A 63 14.07 -10.30 25.58
C GLU A 63 13.26 -9.78 24.39
N GLN A 64 12.17 -10.46 24.01
CA GLN A 64 11.30 -10.01 22.92
C GLN A 64 10.67 -8.65 23.24
N GLN A 65 10.20 -8.44 24.47
CA GLN A 65 9.66 -7.14 24.92
C GLN A 65 10.71 -6.03 24.80
N THR A 66 11.95 -6.30 25.18
CA THR A 66 13.07 -5.35 25.07
C THR A 66 13.36 -5.00 23.61
N LEU A 67 13.38 -5.99 22.72
CA LEU A 67 13.56 -5.76 21.28
C LEU A 67 12.42 -4.92 20.71
N PHE A 68 11.18 -5.25 21.07
CA PHE A 68 10.00 -4.53 20.59
C PHE A 68 9.97 -3.08 21.10
N ALA A 69 10.31 -2.84 22.36
CA ALA A 69 10.42 -1.49 22.91
C ALA A 69 11.45 -0.61 22.18
N LYS A 70 12.52 -1.23 21.63
CA LYS A 70 13.57 -0.53 20.89
C LYS A 70 13.19 -0.27 19.42
N TYR A 71 12.65 -1.27 18.72
CA TYR A 71 12.49 -1.23 17.27
C TYR A 71 11.07 -0.89 16.79
N VAL A 72 10.04 -1.27 17.55
CA VAL A 72 8.65 -1.09 17.15
C VAL A 72 8.18 0.31 17.55
N LYS A 73 7.61 1.03 16.56
CA LYS A 73 7.05 2.36 16.70
C LYS A 73 5.58 2.33 17.12
N SER A 74 4.81 1.40 16.58
CA SER A 74 3.42 1.20 16.99
C SER A 74 2.96 -0.21 16.72
N THR A 75 1.95 -0.63 17.46
CA THR A 75 1.34 -1.96 17.34
C THR A 75 -0.15 -1.82 17.07
N ARG A 76 -0.68 -2.67 16.20
CA ARG A 76 -2.08 -2.60 15.78
C ARG A 76 -2.65 -3.98 15.49
N VAL A 77 -3.82 -4.28 16.05
CA VAL A 77 -4.57 -5.52 15.79
C VAL A 77 -5.97 -5.15 15.30
N ARG A 78 -6.40 -5.70 14.17
CA ARG A 78 -7.76 -5.52 13.66
C ARG A 78 -8.39 -6.83 13.18
N ALA A 79 -9.71 -6.91 13.25
CA ALA A 79 -10.53 -7.91 12.58
C ALA A 79 -11.95 -7.36 12.38
N ALA A 80 -12.84 -8.17 11.79
CA ALA A 80 -14.26 -7.89 11.73
C ALA A 80 -15.05 -8.87 12.61
N ARG A 81 -16.19 -8.42 13.13
CA ARG A 81 -17.21 -9.24 13.79
C ARG A 81 -18.57 -8.88 13.23
N ASN A 82 -19.32 -9.91 12.85
CA ASN A 82 -20.66 -9.81 12.29
C ASN A 82 -21.62 -10.62 13.16
N ILE A 83 -22.85 -10.15 13.30
CA ILE A 83 -23.91 -10.64 14.17
C ILE A 83 -24.88 -11.46 13.32
N SER A 84 -25.08 -12.72 13.70
CA SER A 84 -25.94 -13.67 13.01
C SER A 84 -27.39 -13.19 12.97
N GLY A 85 -28.08 -13.55 11.89
CA GLY A 85 -29.47 -13.17 11.64
C GLY A 85 -29.69 -11.70 11.31
N PHE A 86 -28.64 -10.96 10.95
CA PHE A 86 -28.68 -9.69 10.22
C PHE A 86 -27.89 -9.81 8.93
N SER A 87 -28.20 -9.03 7.91
CA SER A 87 -27.44 -9.02 6.67
C SER A 87 -26.04 -8.39 6.84
N LEU A 88 -25.09 -8.78 6.00
CA LEU A 88 -23.81 -8.08 5.82
C LEU A 88 -24.02 -6.79 4.99
N PRO A 89 -23.13 -5.79 5.06
CA PRO A 89 -23.35 -4.50 4.39
C PRO A 89 -23.73 -4.56 2.89
N PRO A 90 -23.21 -5.46 2.04
CA PRO A 90 -23.66 -5.60 0.65
C PRO A 90 -25.14 -6.02 0.51
N GLY A 91 -25.64 -6.83 1.44
CA GLY A 91 -27.03 -7.34 1.44
C GLY A 91 -27.98 -6.55 2.32
N SER A 92 -27.47 -5.67 3.19
CA SER A 92 -28.28 -5.03 4.22
C SER A 92 -29.37 -4.11 3.67
N SER A 93 -30.55 -4.20 4.28
CA SER A 93 -31.56 -3.15 4.27
C SER A 93 -31.15 -2.00 5.20
N LYS A 94 -31.95 -0.93 5.20
CA LYS A 94 -31.80 0.18 6.14
C LYS A 94 -32.11 -0.27 7.57
N GLU A 95 -33.17 -1.07 7.74
CA GLU A 95 -33.63 -1.60 9.02
C GLU A 95 -32.57 -2.51 9.66
N ASP A 96 -32.01 -3.45 8.89
CA ASP A 96 -30.94 -4.34 9.36
C ASP A 96 -29.73 -3.52 9.84
N ARG A 97 -29.36 -2.49 9.07
CA ARG A 97 -28.20 -1.66 9.37
C ARG A 97 -28.37 -0.87 10.68
N LEU A 98 -29.55 -0.29 10.89
CA LEU A 98 -29.89 0.42 12.12
C LEU A 98 -30.00 -0.53 13.31
N ALA A 99 -30.50 -1.75 13.11
CA ALA A 99 -30.54 -2.77 14.17
C ALA A 99 -29.14 -3.20 14.60
N VAL A 100 -28.24 -3.46 13.63
CA VAL A 100 -26.81 -3.72 13.90
C VAL A 100 -26.17 -2.56 14.64
N GLU A 101 -26.40 -1.31 14.21
CA GLU A 101 -25.88 -0.14 14.91
C GLU A 101 -26.34 -0.09 16.38
N GLY A 102 -27.61 -0.44 16.65
CA GLY A 102 -28.15 -0.51 18.01
C GLY A 102 -27.42 -1.53 18.89
N VAL A 103 -27.19 -2.75 18.38
CA VAL A 103 -26.45 -3.78 19.12
C VAL A 103 -24.99 -3.36 19.37
N LEU A 104 -24.36 -2.70 18.40
CA LEU A 104 -22.98 -2.22 18.56
C LEU A 104 -22.88 -1.08 19.58
N LYS A 105 -23.84 -0.15 19.62
CA LYS A 105 -23.90 0.89 20.66
C LYS A 105 -24.01 0.27 22.06
N GLN A 106 -24.86 -0.75 22.23
CA GLN A 106 -24.94 -1.50 23.48
C GLN A 106 -23.61 -2.16 23.85
N ALA A 107 -22.89 -2.74 22.89
CA ALA A 107 -21.57 -3.30 23.12
C ALA A 107 -20.57 -2.24 23.61
N PHE A 108 -20.57 -1.05 23.00
CA PHE A 108 -19.68 0.04 23.34
C PHE A 108 -19.97 0.64 24.73
N GLU A 109 -21.24 0.73 25.12
CA GLU A 109 -21.66 1.17 26.45
C GLU A 109 -21.25 0.20 27.56
N ALA A 110 -21.16 -1.10 27.24
CA ALA A 110 -20.78 -2.15 28.17
C ALA A 110 -19.25 -2.35 28.30
N LEU A 111 -18.43 -1.55 27.59
CA LEU A 111 -16.98 -1.65 27.69
C LEU A 111 -16.47 -1.28 29.10
N PRO A 112 -15.40 -1.92 29.58
CA PRO A 112 -14.80 -1.61 30.88
C PRO A 112 -14.28 -0.17 30.92
N ASP A 113 -14.10 0.38 32.13
CA ASP A 113 -13.78 1.81 32.32
C ASP A 113 -12.56 2.28 31.51
N ASN A 114 -11.52 1.45 31.37
CA ASN A 114 -10.31 1.77 30.61
C ASN A 114 -10.53 1.81 29.08
N LEU A 115 -11.66 1.31 28.58
CA LEU A 115 -12.06 1.29 27.18
C LEU A 115 -13.33 2.11 26.89
N LYS A 116 -13.86 2.82 27.89
CA LYS A 116 -15.00 3.72 27.69
C LYS A 116 -14.64 4.83 26.68
N GLY A 117 -15.65 5.23 25.93
CA GLY A 117 -15.46 6.10 24.78
C GLY A 117 -16.74 6.69 24.26
N GLN A 118 -16.65 7.27 23.08
CA GLN A 118 -17.75 7.94 22.41
C GLN A 118 -18.02 7.29 21.06
N TYR A 119 -19.31 7.14 20.75
CA TYR A 119 -19.80 6.77 19.43
C TYR A 119 -20.22 8.02 18.65
N PHE A 120 -19.78 8.09 17.40
CA PHE A 120 -19.98 9.19 16.46
C PHE A 120 -20.75 8.66 15.24
N PRO A 121 -22.08 8.86 15.17
CA PRO A 121 -22.84 8.55 13.97
C PRO A 121 -22.39 9.43 12.81
N LEU A 122 -22.08 8.84 11.65
CA LEU A 122 -21.57 9.61 10.50
C LEU A 122 -22.57 10.67 10.01
N GLY A 123 -23.87 10.38 10.07
CA GLY A 123 -24.93 11.31 9.67
C GLY A 123 -25.15 12.49 10.63
N SER A 124 -24.41 12.58 11.73
CA SER A 124 -24.57 13.62 12.75
C SER A 124 -23.24 14.20 13.24
N LEU A 125 -22.18 14.03 12.46
CA LEU A 125 -20.89 14.66 12.74
C LEU A 125 -21.00 16.19 12.60
N SER A 126 -20.49 16.92 13.57
CA SER A 126 -20.15 18.33 13.34
C SER A 126 -18.89 18.43 12.46
N THR A 127 -18.67 19.59 11.84
CA THR A 127 -17.46 19.85 11.06
C THR A 127 -16.19 19.60 11.87
N GLU A 128 -16.16 20.03 13.14
CA GLU A 128 -15.02 19.84 14.02
C GLU A 128 -14.77 18.36 14.34
N GLN A 129 -15.85 17.58 14.52
CA GLN A 129 -15.74 16.14 14.75
C GLN A 129 -15.23 15.41 13.49
N GLU A 130 -15.76 15.78 12.32
CA GLU A 130 -15.31 15.22 11.04
C GLU A 130 -13.82 15.50 10.80
N GLU A 131 -13.38 16.75 10.95
CA GLU A 131 -11.97 17.14 10.83
C GLU A 131 -11.07 16.42 11.84
N ALA A 132 -11.51 16.29 13.10
CA ALA A 132 -10.74 15.60 14.13
C ALA A 132 -10.60 14.08 13.84
N LEU A 133 -11.68 13.43 13.40
CA LEU A 133 -11.67 12.03 13.00
C LEU A 133 -10.82 11.81 11.75
N GLN A 134 -10.84 12.74 10.79
CA GLN A 134 -10.02 12.68 9.59
C GLN A 134 -8.54 12.88 9.91
N ALA A 135 -8.18 13.88 10.71
CA ALA A 135 -6.81 14.15 11.14
C ALA A 135 -6.22 12.98 11.95
N GLY A 136 -7.04 12.29 12.73
CA GLY A 136 -6.65 11.07 13.45
C GLY A 136 -6.56 9.81 12.59
N GLY A 137 -6.96 9.85 11.32
CA GLY A 137 -7.03 8.67 10.46
C GLY A 137 -8.14 7.69 10.86
N PHE A 138 -9.17 8.15 11.58
CA PHE A 138 -10.27 7.33 12.08
C PHE A 138 -11.51 7.38 11.18
N LEU A 139 -11.67 8.44 10.39
CA LEU A 139 -12.81 8.60 9.49
C LEU A 139 -12.67 7.71 8.24
N PHE A 140 -13.59 6.77 8.06
CA PHE A 140 -13.73 6.02 6.81
C PHE A 140 -14.65 6.75 5.83
N GLN A 141 -14.39 6.58 4.54
CA GLN A 141 -15.00 7.35 3.46
C GLN A 141 -16.10 6.56 2.75
N LYS A 142 -17.05 7.27 2.13
CA LYS A 142 -18.07 6.65 1.29
C LYS A 142 -17.39 5.87 0.16
N PRO A 143 -17.68 4.58 -0.03
CA PRO A 143 -17.09 3.85 -1.13
C PRO A 143 -17.61 4.38 -2.46
N GLY A 144 -16.69 4.73 -3.36
CA GLY A 144 -17.02 5.18 -4.72
C GLY A 144 -17.66 4.05 -5.56
N PRO A 145 -18.45 4.37 -6.59
CA PRO A 145 -19.19 3.36 -7.37
C PRO A 145 -18.29 2.33 -8.05
N MET A 146 -17.04 2.72 -8.35
CA MET A 146 -16.05 1.82 -8.94
C MET A 146 -15.34 0.96 -7.88
N GLN A 147 -15.31 1.34 -6.60
CA GLN A 147 -14.62 0.56 -5.55
C GLN A 147 -15.39 -0.73 -5.23
N LEU A 148 -14.70 -1.75 -4.70
CA LEU A 148 -15.28 -3.06 -4.35
C LEU A 148 -16.61 -2.93 -3.60
N LEU A 149 -16.60 -2.17 -2.49
CA LEU A 149 -17.77 -2.00 -1.61
C LEU A 149 -18.89 -1.21 -2.28
N GLY A 150 -18.56 -0.25 -3.15
CA GLY A 150 -19.55 0.49 -3.94
C GLY A 150 -20.25 -0.42 -4.96
N ALA A 151 -19.45 -1.21 -5.70
CA ALA A 151 -19.94 -2.16 -6.70
C ALA A 151 -20.69 -3.35 -6.08
N ALA A 152 -20.36 -3.75 -4.86
CA ALA A 152 -21.08 -4.75 -4.07
C ALA A 152 -22.37 -4.21 -3.43
N GLY A 153 -22.58 -2.89 -3.46
CA GLY A 153 -23.78 -2.25 -2.91
C GLY A 153 -23.71 -1.93 -1.41
N ALA A 154 -22.56 -2.07 -0.76
CA ALA A 154 -22.39 -1.69 0.65
C ALA A 154 -22.51 -0.16 0.88
N GLY A 155 -22.43 0.66 -0.17
CA GLY A 155 -22.60 2.11 -0.11
C GLY A 155 -24.06 2.63 -0.13
N ARG A 156 -25.07 1.75 -0.15
CA ARG A 156 -26.49 2.15 -0.16
C ARG A 156 -26.88 2.92 1.11
N ASP A 157 -27.76 3.91 0.96
CA ASP A 157 -28.28 4.78 2.05
C ASP A 157 -27.19 5.49 2.87
N TRP A 158 -26.03 5.75 2.29
CA TRP A 158 -24.96 6.48 2.99
C TRP A 158 -25.40 7.88 3.43
N PRO A 159 -25.13 8.34 4.68
CA PRO A 159 -24.30 7.70 5.73
C PRO A 159 -25.10 6.94 6.80
N GLU A 160 -26.38 6.63 6.57
CA GLU A 160 -27.30 6.14 7.60
C GLU A 160 -26.86 4.78 8.17
N GLY A 161 -26.95 4.63 9.50
CA GLY A 161 -26.55 3.42 10.22
C GLY A 161 -25.04 3.19 10.28
N ARG A 162 -24.21 4.15 9.86
CA ARG A 162 -22.74 4.10 9.95
C ARG A 162 -22.26 5.01 11.05
N GLY A 163 -21.15 4.62 11.67
CA GLY A 163 -20.51 5.45 12.68
C GLY A 163 -19.17 4.89 13.13
N ILE A 164 -18.54 5.66 14.00
CA ILE A 164 -17.20 5.39 14.52
C ILE A 164 -17.29 5.39 16.05
N PHE A 165 -16.68 4.42 16.70
CA PHE A 165 -16.44 4.47 18.14
C PHE A 165 -14.95 4.56 18.39
N HIS A 166 -14.51 5.38 19.35
CA HIS A 166 -13.17 5.24 19.92
C HIS A 166 -13.19 5.55 21.43
N ASN A 167 -12.27 4.94 22.18
CA ASN A 167 -12.07 5.30 23.58
C ASN A 167 -11.34 6.65 23.73
N GLU A 168 -11.35 7.20 24.94
CA GLU A 168 -10.70 8.48 25.24
C GLU A 168 -9.20 8.47 24.92
N SER A 169 -8.51 7.37 25.22
CA SER A 169 -7.08 7.21 24.95
C SER A 169 -6.76 6.90 23.48
N LYS A 170 -7.77 6.75 22.62
CA LYS A 170 -7.61 6.41 21.19
C LYS A 170 -6.82 5.11 20.94
N THR A 171 -6.87 4.19 21.89
CA THR A 171 -6.21 2.87 21.82
C THR A 171 -7.15 1.74 21.39
N VAL A 172 -8.46 2.03 21.28
CA VAL A 172 -9.45 1.19 20.60
C VAL A 172 -10.33 2.04 19.68
N LEU A 173 -10.67 1.48 18.52
CA LEU A 173 -11.45 2.09 17.45
C LEU A 173 -12.35 1.04 16.82
N CYS A 174 -13.62 1.36 16.56
CA CYS A 174 -14.54 0.50 15.82
C CYS A 174 -15.18 1.28 14.67
N TRP A 175 -15.27 0.65 13.50
CA TRP A 175 -16.08 1.14 12.37
C TRP A 175 -17.35 0.31 12.26
N CYS A 176 -18.50 0.99 12.35
CA CYS A 176 -19.83 0.41 12.25
C CYS A 176 -20.33 0.49 10.80
N ASN A 177 -20.71 -0.66 10.23
CA ASN A 177 -21.33 -0.82 8.92
C ASN A 177 -20.52 -0.24 7.72
N GLU A 178 -19.20 -0.41 7.75
CA GLU A 178 -18.28 0.00 6.68
C GLU A 178 -18.20 -1.08 5.56
N GLU A 179 -17.32 -2.07 5.71
CA GLU A 179 -17.25 -3.28 4.88
C GLU A 179 -18.01 -4.45 5.53
N ASP A 180 -17.82 -4.59 6.84
CA ASP A 180 -18.47 -5.54 7.73
C ASP A 180 -19.35 -4.76 8.73
N GLN A 181 -20.20 -5.47 9.47
CA GLN A 181 -21.06 -4.86 10.50
C GLN A 181 -20.22 -4.13 11.57
N CYS A 182 -19.12 -4.73 12.04
CA CYS A 182 -18.16 -4.05 12.91
C CYS A 182 -16.73 -4.44 12.59
N ARG A 183 -15.90 -3.45 12.20
CA ARG A 183 -14.45 -3.60 12.19
C ARG A 183 -13.90 -3.13 13.52
N ILE A 184 -13.33 -4.04 14.31
CA ILE A 184 -12.71 -3.74 15.61
C ILE A 184 -11.20 -3.58 15.45
N ILE A 185 -10.65 -2.56 16.12
CA ILE A 185 -9.25 -2.17 16.03
C ILE A 185 -8.77 -1.85 17.45
N ALA A 186 -7.67 -2.47 17.87
CA ALA A 186 -6.88 -2.03 19.01
C ALA A 186 -5.50 -1.60 18.53
N MET A 187 -4.96 -0.54 19.11
CA MET A 187 -3.65 0.01 18.71
C MET A 187 -3.03 0.81 19.84
N GLU A 188 -1.71 0.97 19.81
CA GLU A 188 -0.97 1.95 20.60
C GLU A 188 0.42 2.21 20.00
N GLU A 189 1.04 3.30 20.43
CA GLU A 189 2.47 3.55 20.18
C GLU A 189 3.32 2.56 20.99
N GLY A 190 4.49 2.21 20.45
CA GLY A 190 5.38 1.21 21.02
C GLY A 190 5.00 -0.24 20.68
N GLY A 191 5.70 -1.16 21.34
CA GLY A 191 5.71 -2.59 21.03
C GLY A 191 4.93 -3.49 22.00
N ASP A 192 4.00 -2.96 22.80
CA ASP A 192 3.20 -3.78 23.74
C ASP A 192 2.11 -4.58 23.01
N VAL A 193 2.53 -5.64 22.32
CA VAL A 193 1.61 -6.52 21.57
C VAL A 193 0.57 -7.17 22.49
N LYS A 194 0.96 -7.54 23.72
CA LYS A 194 0.06 -8.22 24.66
C LYS A 194 -1.03 -7.28 25.16
N GLY A 195 -0.69 -6.03 25.48
CA GLY A 195 -1.63 -4.98 25.83
C GLY A 195 -2.63 -4.70 24.70
N VAL A 196 -2.14 -4.48 23.48
CA VAL A 196 -3.00 -4.29 22.29
C VAL A 196 -3.93 -5.48 22.07
N PHE A 197 -3.40 -6.71 22.11
CA PHE A 197 -4.22 -7.90 21.88
C PHE A 197 -5.26 -8.13 22.99
N THR A 198 -4.94 -7.80 24.24
CA THR A 198 -5.89 -7.86 25.36
C THR A 198 -7.08 -6.93 25.11
N ARG A 199 -6.83 -5.68 24.71
CA ARG A 199 -7.91 -4.71 24.38
C ARG A 199 -8.73 -5.17 23.18
N PHE A 200 -8.08 -5.76 22.17
CA PHE A 200 -8.77 -6.36 21.02
C PHE A 200 -9.73 -7.49 21.44
N CYS A 201 -9.30 -8.39 22.32
CA CYS A 201 -10.15 -9.46 22.84
C CYS A 201 -11.35 -8.91 23.60
N GLN A 202 -11.14 -7.90 24.46
CA GLN A 202 -12.21 -7.20 25.18
C GLN A 202 -13.25 -6.57 24.25
N LEU A 203 -12.84 -5.95 23.13
CA LEU A 203 -13.78 -5.46 22.11
C LEU A 203 -14.60 -6.59 21.48
N SER A 204 -13.94 -7.69 21.09
CA SER A 204 -14.61 -8.84 20.48
C SER A 204 -15.63 -9.46 21.43
N ASP A 205 -15.28 -9.61 22.71
CA ASP A 205 -16.14 -10.18 23.74
C ASP A 205 -17.33 -9.26 24.08
N ALA A 206 -17.14 -7.94 24.05
CA ALA A 206 -18.23 -6.99 24.24
C ALA A 206 -19.28 -7.10 23.12
N ILE A 207 -18.85 -7.22 21.86
CA ILE A 207 -19.77 -7.41 20.72
C ILE A 207 -20.48 -8.76 20.82
N LYS A 208 -19.75 -9.83 21.18
CA LYS A 208 -20.33 -11.15 21.41
C LYS A 208 -21.43 -11.10 22.48
N THR A 209 -21.12 -10.49 23.63
CA THR A 209 -22.04 -10.37 24.78
C THR A 209 -23.27 -9.56 24.41
N ALA A 210 -23.12 -8.46 23.66
CA ALA A 210 -24.23 -7.66 23.18
C ALA A 210 -25.11 -8.44 22.18
N ALA A 211 -24.51 -9.20 21.26
CA ALA A 211 -25.24 -10.07 20.34
C ALA A 211 -26.06 -11.13 21.10
N GLU A 212 -25.44 -11.84 22.05
CA GLU A 212 -26.08 -12.86 22.89
C GLU A 212 -27.25 -12.27 23.72
N SER A 213 -27.06 -11.05 24.25
CA SER A 213 -28.10 -10.32 24.99
C SER A 213 -29.32 -9.95 24.12
N ASN A 214 -29.15 -9.92 22.79
CA ASN A 214 -30.22 -9.69 21.83
C ASN A 214 -30.75 -11.01 21.21
N GLY A 215 -30.43 -12.17 21.80
CA GLY A 215 -30.84 -13.48 21.29
C GLY A 215 -30.18 -13.85 19.95
N LYS A 216 -29.03 -13.26 19.65
CA LYS A 216 -28.21 -13.53 18.45
C LYS A 216 -26.88 -14.14 18.86
N SER A 217 -26.02 -14.40 17.88
CA SER A 217 -24.63 -14.81 18.07
C SER A 217 -23.74 -14.03 17.10
N LEU A 218 -22.43 -14.25 17.16
CA LEU A 218 -21.55 -13.85 16.06
C LEU A 218 -21.69 -14.86 14.91
N MET A 219 -21.64 -14.38 13.66
CA MET A 219 -21.60 -15.21 12.46
C MET A 219 -20.32 -16.04 12.47
N TYR A 220 -20.46 -17.36 12.61
CA TYR A 220 -19.34 -18.28 12.75
C TYR A 220 -19.68 -19.65 12.18
N LYS A 221 -18.72 -20.26 11.47
CA LYS A 221 -18.78 -21.66 11.05
C LYS A 221 -17.52 -22.40 11.43
N GLU A 222 -17.63 -23.67 11.81
CA GLU A 222 -16.49 -24.49 12.21
C GLU A 222 -15.39 -24.54 11.14
N ASN A 223 -15.76 -24.65 9.86
CA ASN A 223 -14.81 -24.72 8.76
C ASN A 223 -14.40 -23.37 8.16
N LEU A 224 -15.09 -22.26 8.47
CA LEU A 224 -14.79 -20.94 7.91
C LEU A 224 -14.42 -19.88 8.97
N GLY A 225 -14.52 -20.20 10.25
CA GLY A 225 -14.36 -19.25 11.34
C GLY A 225 -15.40 -18.13 11.34
N PHE A 226 -15.00 -16.93 11.77
CA PHE A 226 -15.84 -15.75 11.69
C PHE A 226 -16.10 -15.38 10.23
N LEU A 227 -17.38 -15.17 9.92
CA LEU A 227 -17.82 -14.83 8.57
C LEU A 227 -17.74 -13.32 8.35
N GLY A 228 -17.50 -12.89 7.11
CA GLY A 228 -17.47 -11.49 6.73
C GLY A 228 -17.77 -11.25 5.26
N THR A 229 -17.94 -9.98 4.90
CA THR A 229 -18.33 -9.56 3.54
C THR A 229 -17.43 -10.15 2.46
N CYS A 230 -16.11 -10.10 2.66
CA CYS A 230 -15.13 -10.62 1.70
C CYS A 230 -14.56 -11.97 2.17
N PRO A 231 -14.54 -13.02 1.32
CA PRO A 231 -13.88 -14.29 1.64
C PRO A 231 -12.40 -14.18 2.06
N SER A 232 -11.70 -13.08 1.74
CA SER A 232 -10.33 -12.84 2.22
C SER A 232 -10.22 -12.60 3.72
N ASN A 233 -11.33 -12.27 4.40
CA ASN A 233 -11.36 -11.93 5.83
C ASN A 233 -11.97 -13.03 6.70
N LEU A 234 -12.18 -14.24 6.17
CA LEU A 234 -12.66 -15.39 6.93
C LEU A 234 -11.64 -15.92 7.95
N GLY A 235 -12.06 -16.85 8.79
CA GLY A 235 -11.27 -17.41 9.88
C GLY A 235 -11.27 -16.49 11.07
N THR A 236 -10.09 -16.03 11.47
CA THR A 236 -9.94 -14.99 12.49
C THR A 236 -10.33 -13.60 11.96
N GLY A 237 -10.18 -13.39 10.65
CA GLY A 237 -10.15 -12.06 10.02
C GLY A 237 -9.04 -11.15 10.54
N LEU A 238 -8.10 -11.69 11.35
CA LEU A 238 -7.16 -10.93 12.15
C LEU A 238 -5.96 -10.47 11.33
N ARG A 239 -5.74 -9.16 11.30
CA ARG A 239 -4.46 -8.56 10.95
C ARG A 239 -3.83 -7.96 12.20
N ALA A 240 -2.87 -8.68 12.77
CA ALA A 240 -1.95 -8.17 13.78
C ALA A 240 -0.70 -7.64 13.08
N SER A 241 -0.29 -6.44 13.42
CA SER A 241 0.85 -5.80 12.77
C SER A 241 1.61 -4.84 13.68
N VAL A 242 2.87 -4.63 13.34
CA VAL A 242 3.74 -3.65 13.97
C VAL A 242 4.33 -2.72 12.92
N MET A 243 4.36 -1.43 13.23
CA MET A 243 5.18 -0.47 12.52
C MET A 243 6.59 -0.53 13.09
N ILE A 244 7.58 -0.95 12.31
CA ILE A 244 8.96 -1.16 12.74
C ILE A 244 9.92 -0.38 11.86
N THR A 245 11.04 0.09 12.43
CA THR A 245 12.11 0.75 11.67
C THR A 245 13.26 -0.22 11.43
N LEU A 246 13.60 -0.49 10.17
CA LEU A 246 14.62 -1.47 9.75
C LEU A 246 15.60 -0.85 8.73
N PRO A 247 16.53 0.02 9.15
CA PRO A 247 17.42 0.76 8.23
C PRO A 247 18.25 -0.12 7.28
N GLU A 248 18.77 -1.24 7.76
CA GLU A 248 19.65 -2.14 7.02
C GLU A 248 18.88 -3.02 6.05
N LEU A 249 17.81 -3.68 6.51
CA LEU A 249 16.92 -4.45 5.63
C LEU A 249 16.20 -3.57 4.61
N ASN A 250 15.98 -2.28 4.91
CA ASN A 250 15.42 -1.33 3.94
C ASN A 250 16.34 -1.06 2.74
N LYS A 251 17.64 -1.40 2.82
CA LYS A 251 18.56 -1.32 1.67
C LYS A 251 18.25 -2.37 0.60
N ASP A 252 17.56 -3.45 0.97
CA ASP A 252 17.10 -4.51 0.07
C ASP A 252 15.68 -4.98 0.43
N PRO A 253 14.63 -4.27 -0.04
CA PRO A 253 13.24 -4.63 0.23
C PRO A 253 12.85 -6.04 -0.22
N HIS A 254 13.46 -6.56 -1.29
CA HIS A 254 13.18 -7.91 -1.77
C HIS A 254 13.69 -8.96 -0.78
N LYS A 255 14.87 -8.72 -0.19
CA LYS A 255 15.37 -9.57 0.91
C LYS A 255 14.46 -9.49 2.14
N LEU A 256 13.93 -8.31 2.49
CA LEU A 256 12.95 -8.19 3.57
C LEU A 256 11.67 -8.99 3.28
N GLU A 257 11.14 -8.91 2.06
CA GLU A 257 9.99 -9.71 1.61
C GLU A 257 10.26 -11.21 1.73
N GLU A 258 11.44 -11.67 1.28
CA GLU A 258 11.85 -13.08 1.38
C GLU A 258 11.91 -13.55 2.83
N ILE A 259 12.58 -12.78 3.70
CA ILE A 259 12.68 -13.08 5.13
C ILE A 259 11.29 -13.13 5.78
N CYS A 260 10.45 -12.13 5.53
CA CYS A 260 9.10 -12.11 6.09
C CYS A 260 8.30 -13.34 5.65
N SER A 261 8.40 -13.72 4.38
CA SER A 261 7.70 -14.89 3.83
C SER A 261 8.12 -16.20 4.50
N GLN A 262 9.36 -16.35 4.97
CA GLN A 262 9.82 -17.53 5.72
C GLN A 262 9.14 -17.68 7.09
N TYR A 263 8.64 -16.58 7.65
CA TYR A 263 7.92 -16.55 8.93
C TYR A 263 6.41 -16.36 8.77
N ASP A 264 5.88 -16.57 7.56
CA ASP A 264 4.48 -16.31 7.22
C ASP A 264 4.01 -14.86 7.49
N LEU A 265 4.94 -13.91 7.41
CA LEU A 265 4.67 -12.50 7.54
C LEU A 265 4.69 -11.82 6.16
N GLN A 266 4.14 -10.62 6.11
CA GLN A 266 4.18 -9.76 4.94
C GLN A 266 4.57 -8.33 5.35
N PRO A 267 5.56 -7.71 4.68
CA PRO A 267 5.88 -6.31 4.87
C PRO A 267 5.01 -5.43 3.95
N ARG A 268 4.65 -4.24 4.43
CA ARG A 268 4.06 -3.17 3.61
C ARG A 268 4.78 -1.86 3.95
N GLY A 269 4.92 -0.97 2.97
CA GLY A 269 5.44 0.37 3.23
C GLY A 269 4.53 1.16 4.18
N SER A 270 5.07 2.26 4.70
CA SER A 270 4.49 3.02 5.82
C SER A 270 3.10 3.61 5.59
N SER A 271 2.59 3.61 4.35
CA SER A 271 1.30 4.20 3.98
C SER A 271 0.36 3.22 3.26
N GLY A 272 0.65 1.91 3.24
CA GLY A 272 -0.20 0.88 2.63
C GLY A 272 0.50 -0.13 1.73
N GLU A 273 -0.32 -0.99 1.12
CA GLU A 273 0.04 -2.26 0.44
C GLU A 273 1.03 -2.15 -0.72
N HIS A 274 1.23 -0.97 -1.29
CA HIS A 274 2.17 -0.70 -2.39
C HIS A 274 2.97 0.60 -2.19
N THR A 275 3.09 1.07 -0.95
CA THR A 275 3.74 2.36 -0.66
C THR A 275 5.22 2.18 -0.36
N ALA A 276 6.01 3.24 -0.50
CA ALA A 276 7.42 3.22 -0.11
C ALA A 276 7.55 3.17 1.43
N ALA A 277 8.58 2.50 1.93
CA ALA A 277 8.95 2.52 3.35
C ALA A 277 9.70 3.82 3.69
N ILE A 278 8.95 4.92 3.86
CA ILE A 278 9.54 6.22 4.18
C ILE A 278 10.20 6.15 5.56
N GLY A 279 11.47 6.54 5.64
CA GLY A 279 12.25 6.46 6.88
C GLY A 279 12.53 5.03 7.35
N ALA A 280 12.62 4.07 6.42
CA ALA A 280 12.80 2.64 6.70
C ALA A 280 11.70 2.06 7.61
N LYS A 281 10.50 2.67 7.60
CA LYS A 281 9.34 2.23 8.37
C LYS A 281 8.52 1.22 7.58
N TRP A 282 8.32 0.05 8.17
CA TRP A 282 7.61 -1.07 7.60
C TRP A 282 6.46 -1.50 8.50
N ASP A 283 5.29 -1.73 7.91
CA ASP A 283 4.15 -2.38 8.55
C ASP A 283 4.25 -3.89 8.32
N ILE A 284 4.74 -4.63 9.32
CA ILE A 284 4.91 -6.09 9.26
C ILE A 284 3.70 -6.75 9.91
N SER A 285 3.04 -7.64 9.17
CA SER A 285 1.80 -8.29 9.61
C SER A 285 1.77 -9.77 9.31
N ASN A 286 0.96 -10.53 10.06
CA ASN A 286 0.66 -11.93 9.73
C ASN A 286 0.00 -12.02 8.34
N LYS A 287 0.36 -13.05 7.57
CA LYS A 287 -0.22 -13.30 6.24
C LYS A 287 -1.55 -14.07 6.31
N GLN A 288 -1.61 -15.13 7.12
CA GLN A 288 -2.80 -15.97 7.20
C GLN A 288 -3.94 -15.33 8.01
N ARG A 289 -5.16 -15.79 7.74
CA ARG A 289 -6.38 -15.41 8.46
C ARG A 289 -7.17 -16.63 8.95
N ILE A 290 -7.21 -17.70 8.14
CA ILE A 290 -7.91 -18.95 8.40
C ILE A 290 -6.94 -20.11 8.64
N GLY A 291 -7.40 -21.18 9.28
CA GLY A 291 -6.60 -22.34 9.69
C GLY A 291 -5.74 -22.18 10.96
N PHE A 292 -5.64 -20.98 11.52
CA PHE A 292 -4.88 -20.65 12.74
C PHE A 292 -5.74 -19.83 13.69
N SER A 293 -5.55 -19.98 15.00
CA SER A 293 -6.26 -19.13 15.97
C SER A 293 -5.66 -17.72 16.05
N GLU A 294 -6.38 -16.78 16.68
CA GLU A 294 -5.89 -15.43 16.89
C GLU A 294 -4.59 -15.41 17.70
N VAL A 295 -4.53 -16.16 18.81
CA VAL A 295 -3.30 -16.35 19.61
C VAL A 295 -2.15 -16.86 18.74
N GLU A 296 -2.36 -17.87 17.89
CA GLU A 296 -1.30 -18.39 17.02
C GLU A 296 -0.81 -17.36 16.00
N LEU A 297 -1.72 -16.58 15.41
CA LEU A 297 -1.35 -15.56 14.42
C LEU A 297 -0.59 -14.39 15.07
N VAL A 298 -0.98 -13.97 16.27
CA VAL A 298 -0.25 -12.95 17.02
C VAL A 298 1.10 -13.49 17.48
N GLN A 299 1.17 -14.75 17.94
CA GLN A 299 2.44 -15.39 18.33
C GLN A 299 3.41 -15.49 17.14
N LYS A 300 2.92 -15.92 15.97
CA LYS A 300 3.71 -15.94 14.73
C LYS A 300 4.27 -14.56 14.38
N MET A 301 3.49 -13.50 14.56
CA MET A 301 3.95 -12.13 14.34
C MET A 301 5.04 -11.74 15.34
N ILE A 302 4.84 -12.02 16.64
CA ILE A 302 5.85 -11.76 17.69
C ILE A 302 7.18 -12.46 17.36
N ASP A 303 7.12 -13.76 17.08
CA ASP A 303 8.30 -14.59 16.84
C ASP A 303 9.02 -14.19 15.56
N GLY A 304 8.29 -13.99 14.46
CA GLY A 304 8.86 -13.59 13.18
C GLY A 304 9.47 -12.18 13.22
N VAL A 305 8.82 -11.21 13.87
CA VAL A 305 9.39 -9.87 14.04
C VAL A 305 10.66 -9.90 14.90
N ALA A 306 10.70 -10.70 15.97
CA ALA A 306 11.91 -10.87 16.77
C ALA A 306 13.08 -11.42 15.93
N LYS A 307 12.81 -12.36 15.02
CA LYS A 307 13.82 -12.88 14.08
C LYS A 307 14.29 -11.82 13.08
N ILE A 308 13.37 -11.01 12.55
CA ILE A 308 13.68 -9.90 11.64
C ILE A 308 14.58 -8.87 12.34
N ILE A 309 14.28 -8.53 13.60
CA ILE A 309 15.13 -7.63 14.41
C ILE A 309 16.53 -8.23 14.60
N GLY A 310 16.64 -9.53 14.87
CA GLY A 310 17.93 -10.21 14.97
C GLY A 310 18.79 -10.06 13.70
N ILE A 311 18.17 -10.26 12.53
CA ILE A 311 18.86 -10.09 11.22
C ILE A 311 19.25 -8.62 11.01
N GLU A 312 18.37 -7.68 11.33
CA GLU A 312 18.66 -6.24 11.27
C GLU A 312 19.88 -5.88 12.14
N GLU A 313 19.97 -6.41 13.36
CA GLU A 313 21.12 -6.19 14.25
C GLU A 313 22.42 -6.82 13.73
N GLU A 314 22.35 -8.00 13.10
CA GLU A 314 23.51 -8.63 12.45
C GLU A 314 24.02 -7.81 11.27
N LEU A 315 23.12 -7.31 10.43
CA LEU A 315 23.47 -6.45 9.30
C LEU A 315 24.07 -5.12 9.79
N ALA A 316 23.51 -4.53 10.85
CA ALA A 316 24.03 -3.30 11.44
C ALA A 316 25.44 -3.50 12.03
N LYS A 317 25.70 -4.64 12.69
CA LYS A 317 27.04 -5.00 13.19
C LYS A 317 28.03 -5.22 12.05
N ALA A 318 27.62 -5.90 10.97
CA ALA A 318 28.46 -6.13 9.80
C ALA A 318 28.81 -4.81 9.09
N ALA A 319 27.87 -3.87 9.04
CA ALA A 319 28.10 -2.52 8.53
C ALA A 319 29.07 -1.73 9.43
N ALA A 320 28.91 -1.82 10.75
CA ALA A 320 29.78 -1.13 11.72
C ALA A 320 31.20 -1.71 11.81
N GLY A 321 31.38 -3.00 11.52
CA GLY A 321 32.70 -3.66 11.49
C GLY A 321 33.49 -3.46 10.18
N GLY A 322 32.93 -2.72 9.21
CA GLY A 322 33.53 -2.47 7.90
C GLY A 322 34.19 -1.09 7.73
N ASP A 323 34.09 -0.19 8.72
CA ASP A 323 34.57 1.19 8.64
C ASP A 323 35.63 1.51 9.71
N GLU A 324 36.90 1.21 9.40
CA GLU A 324 38.03 2.03 9.84
C GLU A 324 38.48 2.90 8.65
N ALA A 325 37.70 3.91 8.29
CA ALA A 325 38.18 5.12 7.62
C ALA A 325 37.04 6.16 7.47
N ALA A 326 36.93 7.05 8.47
CA ALA A 326 36.59 8.48 8.36
C ALA A 326 35.71 8.94 9.54
N GLU A 327 36.35 9.26 10.66
CA GLU A 327 35.77 10.17 11.64
C GLU A 327 35.87 11.61 11.14
N GLY A 328 34.76 12.34 11.28
CA GLY A 328 34.82 13.76 11.66
C GLY A 328 34.00 14.71 10.81
N ALA A 329 32.79 15.05 11.28
CA ALA A 329 32.30 16.42 11.25
C ALA A 329 31.17 16.60 12.27
N LYS A 330 31.33 17.59 13.14
CA LYS A 330 30.40 17.99 14.19
C LYS A 330 29.16 18.67 13.60
N GLU A 331 28.01 18.45 14.24
CA GLU A 331 26.79 19.24 14.04
C GLU A 331 27.01 20.66 14.58
N GLU A 332 26.80 21.68 13.73
CA GLU A 332 26.53 23.05 14.12
C GLU A 332 25.19 23.48 13.48
N GLU A 333 24.24 23.91 14.30
CA GLU A 333 23.07 24.68 13.85
C GLU A 333 23.51 26.09 13.42
N PRO A 334 22.88 26.65 12.37
CA PRO A 334 22.59 28.08 12.44
C PRO A 334 21.18 28.49 11.97
N ALA A 335 20.60 29.33 12.83
CA ALA A 335 19.82 30.56 12.61
C ALA A 335 18.88 30.71 11.39
N ALA A 336 17.63 31.02 11.72
CA ALA A 336 16.56 31.45 10.82
C ALA A 336 16.88 32.77 10.09
N GLY A 337 16.58 32.79 8.78
CA GLY A 337 16.48 34.00 7.96
C GLY A 337 15.18 33.98 7.15
N ASP A 338 14.50 35.12 7.09
CA ASP A 338 13.17 35.31 6.53
C ASP A 338 13.09 35.04 5.01
N ALA A 339 12.04 34.33 4.59
CA ALA A 339 11.72 34.02 3.20
C ALA A 339 10.77 35.07 2.56
N PRO A 340 10.95 35.45 1.28
CA PRO A 340 9.98 36.27 0.55
C PRO A 340 8.72 35.49 0.15
N ALA A 341 7.67 36.21 -0.25
CA ALA A 341 6.29 35.73 -0.43
C ALA A 341 6.12 34.56 -1.42
N LYS A 342 5.41 33.51 -0.97
CA LYS A 342 5.10 32.27 -1.71
C LYS A 342 4.15 32.52 -2.89
N LYS A 343 4.49 31.98 -4.07
CA LYS A 343 3.52 31.71 -5.14
C LYS A 343 2.59 30.57 -4.72
N ASP A 344 1.32 30.63 -5.10
CA ASP A 344 0.37 29.54 -4.88
C ASP A 344 0.78 28.31 -5.69
N LEU A 345 1.16 27.23 -4.99
CA LEU A 345 1.66 25.98 -5.57
C LEU A 345 0.55 24.94 -5.81
N GLY A 346 -0.70 25.22 -5.42
CA GLY A 346 -1.77 24.24 -5.48
C GLY A 346 -1.48 23.01 -4.59
N SER A 347 -1.73 21.80 -5.11
CA SER A 347 -1.54 20.53 -4.39
C SER A 347 -0.19 19.85 -4.62
N PHE A 348 0.65 20.39 -5.52
CA PHE A 348 1.96 19.85 -5.85
C PHE A 348 2.94 20.04 -4.68
N LYS A 349 3.56 18.94 -4.23
CA LYS A 349 4.53 18.94 -3.14
C LYS A 349 5.89 18.46 -3.62
N LEU A 350 6.93 19.22 -3.29
CA LEU A 350 8.30 18.77 -3.46
C LEU A 350 8.63 17.65 -2.47
N PRO A 351 9.48 16.69 -2.86
CA PRO A 351 10.01 15.69 -1.94
C PRO A 351 10.96 16.35 -0.93
N GLU A 352 11.01 15.80 0.28
CA GLU A 352 12.04 16.13 1.26
C GLU A 352 13.25 15.23 1.03
N ILE A 353 14.39 15.81 0.67
CA ILE A 353 15.63 15.09 0.36
C ILE A 353 16.68 15.38 1.42
N GLU A 354 17.09 16.64 1.54
CA GLU A 354 18.10 17.16 2.48
C GLU A 354 17.94 18.68 2.56
N ALA A 355 18.08 19.27 3.75
CA ALA A 355 17.68 20.67 3.98
C ALA A 355 18.25 21.68 2.97
N GLU A 356 19.54 21.60 2.65
CA GLU A 356 20.16 22.50 1.66
C GLU A 356 19.73 22.19 0.22
N PHE A 357 19.53 20.91 -0.10
CA PHE A 357 19.00 20.50 -1.39
C PHE A 357 17.55 20.96 -1.57
N ASP A 358 16.74 20.88 -0.53
CA ASP A 358 15.32 21.24 -0.54
C ASP A 358 15.15 22.77 -0.69
N LYS A 359 16.01 23.57 -0.05
CA LYS A 359 16.11 25.03 -0.28
C LYS A 359 16.44 25.33 -1.74
N TRP A 360 17.48 24.68 -2.28
CA TRP A 360 17.86 24.82 -3.67
C TRP A 360 16.72 24.44 -4.62
N LEU A 361 16.08 23.30 -4.39
CA LEU A 361 15.01 22.77 -5.23
C LEU A 361 13.77 23.66 -5.20
N THR A 362 13.43 24.21 -4.03
CA THR A 362 12.35 25.19 -3.88
C THR A 362 12.64 26.45 -4.70
N ALA A 363 13.86 26.98 -4.63
CA ALA A 363 14.26 28.14 -5.42
C ALA A 363 14.20 27.86 -6.94
N GLN A 364 14.60 26.65 -7.39
CA GLN A 364 14.46 26.26 -8.80
C GLN A 364 12.98 26.20 -9.22
N LEU A 365 12.10 25.63 -8.38
CA LEU A 365 10.66 25.57 -8.66
C LEU A 365 10.04 26.97 -8.74
N GLU A 366 10.33 27.87 -7.80
CA GLU A 366 9.76 29.22 -7.77
C GLU A 366 10.14 30.08 -8.99
N ASN A 367 11.35 29.84 -9.52
CA ASN A 367 11.90 30.48 -10.70
C ASN A 367 11.56 29.76 -12.01
N SER A 368 10.93 28.58 -11.95
CA SER A 368 10.54 27.85 -13.16
C SER A 368 9.42 28.59 -13.90
N PRO A 369 9.52 28.73 -15.23
CA PRO A 369 8.42 29.23 -16.04
C PRO A 369 7.26 28.24 -16.02
N ALA A 370 6.02 28.75 -16.15
CA ALA A 370 4.86 27.89 -16.28
C ALA A 370 4.97 27.05 -17.57
N ASP A 371 4.75 25.74 -17.47
CA ASP A 371 4.63 24.85 -18.61
C ASP A 371 3.14 24.61 -18.92
N VAL A 372 2.78 24.54 -20.21
CA VAL A 372 1.41 24.24 -20.67
C VAL A 372 0.91 22.86 -20.20
N LYS A 373 1.83 22.01 -19.73
CA LYS A 373 1.56 20.66 -19.19
C LYS A 373 1.46 20.64 -17.66
N ASP A 374 1.67 21.76 -16.98
CA ASP A 374 1.53 21.85 -15.53
C ASP A 374 0.06 21.67 -15.10
N THR A 375 -0.13 21.00 -13.96
CA THR A 375 -1.42 20.78 -13.32
C THR A 375 -1.34 21.18 -11.84
N ASP A 376 -2.45 21.01 -11.10
CA ASP A 376 -2.48 21.26 -9.66
C ASP A 376 -1.63 20.26 -8.87
N ASP A 377 -1.40 19.07 -9.41
CA ASP A 377 -0.70 17.93 -8.78
C ASP A 377 0.67 17.62 -9.41
N PHE A 378 1.07 18.34 -10.46
CA PHE A 378 2.36 18.18 -11.12
C PHE A 378 2.86 19.49 -11.72
N LYS A 379 4.16 19.78 -11.54
CA LYS A 379 4.83 20.91 -12.20
C LYS A 379 6.19 20.50 -12.77
N TYR A 380 6.51 20.99 -13.96
CA TYR A 380 7.87 20.90 -14.48
C TYR A 380 8.79 21.95 -13.84
N ILE A 381 10.00 21.51 -13.48
CA ILE A 381 11.02 22.35 -12.87
C ILE A 381 12.12 22.58 -13.91
N SER A 382 12.48 23.83 -14.15
CA SER A 382 13.61 24.23 -14.98
C SER A 382 14.84 24.41 -14.10
N PHE A 383 15.82 23.52 -14.24
CA PHE A 383 17.08 23.60 -13.50
C PHE A 383 18.04 24.53 -14.24
N THR A 384 18.38 25.67 -13.63
CA THR A 384 19.26 26.69 -14.22
C THR A 384 20.75 26.38 -14.02
N GLU A 385 21.05 25.53 -13.04
CA GLU A 385 22.36 25.04 -12.67
C GLU A 385 22.32 23.54 -12.39
N LEU A 386 23.49 22.89 -12.43
CA LEU A 386 23.59 21.46 -12.14
C LEU A 386 23.07 21.21 -10.72
N PRO A 387 22.12 20.27 -10.52
CA PRO A 387 21.63 19.98 -9.18
C PRO A 387 22.79 19.68 -8.21
N PRO A 388 22.75 20.19 -6.97
CA PRO A 388 23.72 19.89 -5.92
C PRO A 388 23.45 18.50 -5.35
N PHE A 389 23.41 17.52 -6.24
CA PHE A 389 23.08 16.14 -6.00
C PHE A 389 23.87 15.55 -4.82
N THR A 390 23.13 15.04 -3.84
CA THR A 390 23.66 14.42 -2.63
C THR A 390 24.00 12.94 -2.85
N GLU A 391 24.63 12.29 -1.87
CA GLU A 391 24.94 10.85 -1.90
C GLU A 391 23.69 9.96 -2.02
N LYS A 392 22.50 10.50 -1.73
CA LYS A 392 21.22 9.81 -1.93
C LYS A 392 20.91 9.61 -3.41
N HIS A 393 21.47 10.43 -4.30
CA HIS A 393 21.21 10.36 -5.75
C HIS A 393 22.07 9.28 -6.41
N ARG A 394 21.47 8.14 -6.71
CA ARG A 394 22.20 6.93 -7.15
C ARG A 394 21.97 6.57 -8.62
N SER A 395 21.15 7.34 -9.32
CA SER A 395 20.74 7.07 -10.69
C SER A 395 21.90 7.06 -11.68
N LEU A 396 21.77 6.27 -12.75
CA LEU A 396 22.72 6.29 -13.86
C LEU A 396 22.76 7.67 -14.53
N MET A 397 21.64 8.40 -14.58
CA MET A 397 21.62 9.80 -14.98
C MET A 397 22.58 10.63 -14.13
N ARG A 398 22.45 10.60 -12.80
CA ARG A 398 23.37 11.30 -11.89
C ARG A 398 24.82 10.88 -12.14
N LYS A 399 25.11 9.58 -12.22
CA LYS A 399 26.47 9.08 -12.40
C LYS A 399 27.14 9.57 -13.69
N ASN A 400 26.37 9.83 -14.75
CA ASN A 400 26.89 10.26 -16.05
C ASN A 400 26.71 11.77 -16.30
N MET A 401 25.95 12.48 -15.46
CA MET A 401 25.72 13.93 -15.60
C MET A 401 26.87 14.73 -15.01
N THR A 402 27.84 15.09 -15.85
CA THR A 402 28.93 16.01 -15.49
C THR A 402 28.48 17.46 -15.58
N ALA A 403 29.21 18.37 -14.92
CA ALA A 403 28.94 19.81 -15.02
C ALA A 403 29.08 20.34 -16.45
N GLU A 404 30.06 19.84 -17.20
CA GLU A 404 30.27 20.18 -18.62
C GLU A 404 29.10 19.71 -19.48
N LEU A 405 28.65 18.46 -19.31
CA LEU A 405 27.54 17.90 -20.05
C LEU A 405 26.23 18.62 -19.75
N PHE A 406 25.98 18.93 -18.48
CA PHE A 406 24.82 19.74 -18.09
C PHE A 406 24.87 21.13 -18.72
N ALA A 407 26.01 21.84 -18.61
CA ALA A 407 26.15 23.17 -19.20
C ALA A 407 25.92 23.18 -20.72
N LYS A 408 26.34 22.11 -21.40
CA LYS A 408 26.12 21.92 -22.84
C LYS A 408 24.65 21.69 -23.19
N LEU A 409 23.92 20.92 -22.39
CA LEU A 409 22.58 20.45 -22.74
C LEU A 409 21.43 21.22 -22.07
N LYS A 410 21.68 22.03 -21.04
CA LYS A 410 20.62 22.63 -20.18
C LYS A 410 19.56 23.44 -20.93
N ASP A 411 19.96 24.11 -22.01
CA ASP A 411 19.07 24.96 -22.82
C ASP A 411 18.51 24.22 -24.05
N THR A 412 18.88 22.95 -24.26
CA THR A 412 18.42 22.13 -25.38
C THR A 412 16.98 21.66 -25.13
N LYS A 413 16.14 21.79 -26.17
CA LYS A 413 14.75 21.34 -26.18
C LYS A 413 14.43 20.65 -27.50
N SER A 414 13.57 19.64 -27.46
CA SER A 414 12.97 19.07 -28.66
C SER A 414 12.04 20.06 -29.35
N SER A 415 11.64 19.77 -30.59
CA SER A 415 10.64 20.52 -31.34
C SER A 415 9.28 20.63 -30.61
N LYS A 416 9.00 19.70 -29.69
CA LYS A 416 7.80 19.67 -28.84
C LYS A 416 7.99 20.31 -27.47
N GLY A 417 9.16 20.92 -27.24
CA GLY A 417 9.47 21.68 -26.04
C GLY A 417 9.93 20.85 -24.84
N TYR A 418 10.23 19.55 -25.00
CA TYR A 418 10.77 18.73 -23.93
C TYR A 418 12.27 19.01 -23.75
N SER A 419 12.65 19.43 -22.55
CA SER A 419 14.00 19.91 -22.21
C SER A 419 14.81 18.88 -21.43
N LEU A 420 16.12 19.13 -21.30
CA LEU A 420 17.00 18.36 -20.39
C LEU A 420 16.42 18.34 -18.97
N SER A 421 15.93 19.47 -18.48
CA SER A 421 15.35 19.59 -17.13
C SER A 421 14.14 18.67 -16.96
N ASN A 422 13.25 18.62 -17.96
CA ASN A 422 12.11 17.70 -17.93
C ASN A 422 12.58 16.24 -17.87
N GLY A 423 13.61 15.90 -18.66
CA GLY A 423 14.14 14.53 -18.69
C GLY A 423 14.80 14.11 -17.39
N MET A 424 15.54 14.99 -16.72
CA MET A 424 16.26 14.65 -15.49
C MET A 424 15.43 14.82 -14.20
N GLN A 425 14.30 15.55 -14.23
CA GLN A 425 13.52 15.89 -13.05
C GLN A 425 13.13 14.68 -12.20
N ALA A 426 12.77 13.55 -12.81
CA ALA A 426 12.47 12.33 -12.05
C ALA A 426 13.67 11.88 -11.21
N GLY A 427 14.88 11.87 -11.78
CA GLY A 427 16.11 11.49 -11.08
C GLY A 427 16.58 12.52 -10.05
N VAL A 428 16.22 13.79 -10.20
CA VAL A 428 16.50 14.87 -9.23
C VAL A 428 15.52 14.81 -8.05
N LEU A 429 14.22 14.60 -8.31
CA LEU A 429 13.19 14.53 -7.27
C LEU A 429 13.15 13.18 -6.55
N ARG A 430 13.69 12.12 -7.15
CA ARG A 430 13.66 10.76 -6.60
C ARG A 430 15.08 10.18 -6.58
N PRO A 431 15.88 10.53 -5.56
CA PRO A 431 17.30 10.17 -5.48
C PRO A 431 17.57 8.65 -5.59
N HIS A 432 16.62 7.83 -5.15
CA HIS A 432 16.68 6.37 -5.14
C HIS A 432 16.49 5.69 -6.51
N LEU A 433 16.09 6.42 -7.57
CA LEU A 433 15.87 5.81 -8.88
C LEU A 433 17.17 5.25 -9.47
N GLY A 434 17.10 4.07 -10.09
CA GLY A 434 18.23 3.45 -10.77
C GLY A 434 18.63 4.13 -12.08
N VAL A 435 17.67 4.62 -12.87
CA VAL A 435 17.90 5.23 -14.20
C VAL A 435 17.90 6.75 -14.14
N GLY A 436 16.78 7.35 -13.70
CA GLY A 436 16.68 8.79 -13.39
C GLY A 436 16.56 9.75 -14.58
N PHE A 437 16.31 9.27 -15.80
CA PHE A 437 16.08 10.11 -16.97
C PHE A 437 14.88 9.62 -17.78
N THR A 438 14.05 10.53 -18.29
CA THR A 438 12.90 10.25 -19.16
C THR A 438 12.98 11.02 -20.47
N CYS A 439 12.39 10.47 -21.53
CA CYS A 439 12.26 11.14 -22.83
C CYS A 439 10.80 11.56 -23.05
N GLY A 440 10.60 12.76 -23.59
CA GLY A 440 9.28 13.30 -23.90
C GLY A 440 8.82 13.03 -25.32
N ASP A 441 9.73 12.70 -26.22
CA ASP A 441 9.48 12.42 -27.63
C ASP A 441 10.66 11.64 -28.24
N GLU A 442 10.56 11.33 -29.53
CA GLU A 442 11.56 10.58 -30.29
C GLU A 442 12.87 11.37 -30.47
N GLU A 443 12.80 12.69 -30.67
CA GLU A 443 13.99 13.55 -30.84
C GLU A 443 14.89 13.57 -29.62
N CYS A 444 14.32 13.38 -28.42
CA CYS A 444 15.08 13.29 -27.17
C CYS A 444 16.23 12.27 -27.24
N PHE A 445 16.04 11.15 -27.96
CA PHE A 445 17.06 10.09 -28.05
C PHE A 445 18.30 10.52 -28.85
N ASP A 446 18.15 11.45 -29.78
CA ASP A 446 19.27 12.04 -30.53
C ASP A 446 19.83 13.27 -29.82
N LEU A 447 18.96 14.17 -29.37
CA LEU A 447 19.32 15.45 -28.73
C LEU A 447 20.08 15.23 -27.42
N PHE A 448 19.70 14.20 -26.65
CA PHE A 448 20.28 13.89 -25.35
C PHE A 448 21.10 12.59 -25.37
N LYS A 449 21.54 12.14 -26.55
CA LYS A 449 22.29 10.87 -26.69
C LYS A 449 23.53 10.78 -25.78
N GLU A 450 24.19 11.90 -25.53
CA GLU A 450 25.41 11.95 -24.70
C GLU A 450 25.15 11.62 -23.22
N ILE A 451 23.93 11.82 -22.73
CA ILE A 451 23.51 11.33 -21.40
C ILE A 451 22.77 9.98 -21.50
N ILE A 452 22.01 9.75 -22.56
CA ILE A 452 21.20 8.53 -22.73
C ILE A 452 22.07 7.30 -23.02
N ASN A 453 23.03 7.36 -23.92
CA ASN A 453 23.83 6.20 -24.33
C ASN A 453 24.62 5.60 -23.15
N PRO A 454 25.30 6.39 -22.30
CA PRO A 454 25.93 5.86 -21.09
C PRO A 454 24.94 5.21 -20.11
N ILE A 455 23.73 5.77 -19.98
CA ILE A 455 22.66 5.16 -19.18
C ILE A 455 22.25 3.81 -19.76
N VAL A 456 22.00 3.73 -21.07
CA VAL A 456 21.62 2.49 -21.76
C VAL A 456 22.71 1.44 -21.63
N LYS A 457 23.97 1.82 -21.82
CA LYS A 457 25.13 0.95 -21.63
C LYS A 457 25.24 0.43 -20.21
N GLY A 458 25.10 1.29 -19.21
CA GLY A 458 25.15 0.91 -17.81
C GLY A 458 23.98 0.02 -17.36
N TRP A 459 22.78 0.23 -17.90
CA TRP A 459 21.58 -0.49 -17.49
C TRP A 459 21.36 -1.81 -18.25
N HIS A 460 21.56 -1.79 -19.57
CA HIS A 460 21.26 -2.92 -20.45
C HIS A 460 22.50 -3.71 -20.87
N ASN A 461 23.71 -3.27 -20.49
CA ASN A 461 24.96 -3.81 -21.02
C ASN A 461 24.96 -3.83 -22.57
N PHE A 462 24.39 -2.78 -23.16
CA PHE A 462 24.22 -2.59 -24.60
C PHE A 462 24.66 -1.17 -24.96
N ASP A 463 25.58 -1.04 -25.91
CA ASP A 463 26.17 0.22 -26.34
C ASP A 463 25.53 0.69 -27.66
N PRO A 464 24.65 1.70 -27.64
CA PRO A 464 23.95 2.17 -28.85
C PRO A 464 24.88 2.76 -29.92
N ASP A 465 26.09 3.21 -29.54
CA ASP A 465 27.03 3.79 -30.50
C ASP A 465 27.74 2.72 -31.34
N THR A 466 27.75 1.46 -30.88
CA THR A 466 28.51 0.38 -31.51
C THR A 466 27.67 -0.86 -31.84
N GLN A 467 26.48 -0.99 -31.27
CA GLN A 467 25.61 -2.16 -31.42
C GLN A 467 24.29 -1.81 -32.10
N SER A 468 23.72 -2.75 -32.83
CA SER A 468 22.40 -2.64 -33.45
C SER A 468 21.39 -3.56 -32.77
N HIS A 469 20.17 -3.07 -32.57
CA HIS A 469 19.06 -3.85 -32.04
C HIS A 469 18.32 -4.58 -33.18
N LYS A 470 17.76 -5.77 -32.88
CA LYS A 470 16.94 -6.55 -33.81
C LYS A 470 15.57 -6.81 -33.18
N SER A 471 14.52 -6.42 -33.90
CA SER A 471 13.13 -6.70 -33.53
C SER A 471 12.60 -7.87 -34.37
N ASP A 472 11.97 -8.85 -33.72
CA ASP A 472 11.33 -9.99 -34.38
C ASP A 472 10.01 -10.31 -33.66
N LEU A 473 8.90 -10.16 -34.37
CA LEU A 473 7.55 -10.45 -33.87
C LEU A 473 6.91 -11.64 -34.59
N ASP A 474 7.72 -12.45 -35.28
CA ASP A 474 7.25 -13.66 -35.95
C ASP A 474 7.16 -14.82 -34.93
N PRO A 475 5.95 -15.21 -34.48
CA PRO A 475 5.80 -16.28 -33.52
C PRO A 475 6.17 -17.65 -34.08
N SER A 476 6.23 -17.82 -35.41
CA SER A 476 6.56 -19.11 -36.04
C SER A 476 8.02 -19.52 -35.81
N LYS A 477 8.89 -18.56 -35.45
CA LYS A 477 10.29 -18.81 -35.10
C LYS A 477 10.48 -19.32 -33.67
N LEU A 478 9.42 -19.37 -32.87
CA LEU A 478 9.48 -19.92 -31.51
C LEU A 478 9.61 -21.44 -31.58
N ALA A 479 10.71 -21.97 -31.03
CA ALA A 479 10.90 -23.39 -30.86
C ALA A 479 10.38 -23.82 -29.48
N PHE A 480 9.41 -24.72 -29.45
CA PHE A 480 8.85 -25.25 -28.21
C PHE A 480 8.61 -26.75 -28.34
N THR A 481 9.57 -27.52 -27.82
CA THR A 481 9.62 -28.99 -27.96
C THR A 481 8.49 -29.67 -27.18
N GLU A 482 8.13 -30.90 -27.57
CA GLU A 482 7.09 -31.69 -26.88
C GLU A 482 7.42 -31.95 -25.40
N GLU A 483 8.71 -32.13 -25.08
CA GLU A 483 9.19 -32.27 -23.70
C GLU A 483 8.95 -30.99 -22.88
N GLN A 484 9.28 -29.83 -23.45
CA GLN A 484 9.03 -28.53 -22.82
C GLN A 484 7.53 -28.24 -22.68
N GLN A 485 6.72 -28.59 -23.68
CA GLN A 485 5.26 -28.48 -23.61
C GLN A 485 4.70 -29.32 -22.46
N THR A 486 5.18 -30.56 -22.31
CA THR A 486 4.77 -31.47 -21.23
C THR A 486 5.12 -30.89 -19.86
N LEU A 487 6.32 -30.32 -19.72
CA LEU A 487 6.74 -29.66 -18.48
C LEU A 487 5.92 -28.40 -18.19
N PHE A 488 5.64 -27.57 -19.20
CA PHE A 488 4.85 -26.36 -19.02
C PHE A 488 3.40 -26.69 -18.65
N ALA A 489 2.79 -27.68 -19.30
CA ALA A 489 1.44 -28.14 -18.95
C ALA A 489 1.36 -28.65 -17.51
N LYS A 490 2.44 -29.25 -17.00
CA LYS A 490 2.51 -29.78 -15.63
C LYS A 490 2.75 -28.71 -14.57
N TYR A 491 3.57 -27.70 -14.87
CA TYR A 491 4.12 -26.80 -13.85
C TYR A 491 3.75 -25.32 -14.01
N VAL A 492 3.41 -24.87 -15.22
CA VAL A 492 3.13 -23.45 -15.51
C VAL A 492 1.63 -23.18 -15.37
N LYS A 493 1.28 -22.38 -14.34
CA LYS A 493 -0.11 -22.05 -14.00
C LYS A 493 -0.74 -21.00 -14.92
N SER A 494 0.07 -20.06 -15.43
CA SER A 494 -0.34 -19.05 -16.40
C SER A 494 0.89 -18.52 -17.14
N THR A 495 0.67 -18.04 -18.36
CA THR A 495 1.72 -17.43 -19.19
C THR A 495 1.29 -16.03 -19.59
N ARG A 496 2.19 -15.06 -19.44
CA ARG A 496 1.94 -13.67 -19.85
C ARG A 496 3.18 -13.08 -20.52
N VAL A 497 3.00 -12.58 -21.74
CA VAL A 497 4.01 -11.81 -22.47
C VAL A 497 3.48 -10.38 -22.63
N ARG A 498 4.31 -9.38 -22.31
CA ARG A 498 3.95 -7.95 -22.45
C ARG A 498 5.08 -7.23 -23.20
N ALA A 499 4.72 -6.28 -24.05
CA ALA A 499 5.66 -5.34 -24.66
C ALA A 499 5.06 -3.93 -24.62
N ALA A 500 5.92 -2.91 -24.52
CA ALA A 500 5.51 -1.51 -24.64
C ALA A 500 5.80 -1.01 -26.06
N ARG A 501 4.88 -0.19 -26.60
CA ARG A 501 5.02 0.49 -27.89
C ARG A 501 4.50 1.91 -27.76
N ASN A 502 5.06 2.81 -28.55
CA ASN A 502 4.61 4.19 -28.70
C ASN A 502 4.42 4.47 -30.20
N ILE A 503 3.53 5.40 -30.54
CA ILE A 503 3.20 5.74 -31.93
C ILE A 503 4.14 6.87 -32.37
N SER A 504 4.92 6.65 -33.44
CA SER A 504 5.82 7.67 -33.99
C SER A 504 5.04 8.91 -34.43
N GLY A 505 5.68 10.07 -34.33
CA GLY A 505 5.06 11.37 -34.56
C GLY A 505 4.31 11.94 -33.35
N PHE A 506 3.92 11.13 -32.37
CA PHE A 506 3.34 11.59 -31.11
C PHE A 506 4.38 11.77 -30.01
N SER A 507 4.04 12.55 -28.99
CA SER A 507 4.88 12.69 -27.79
C SER A 507 4.81 11.42 -26.96
N LEU A 508 5.91 11.08 -26.30
CA LEU A 508 5.90 10.06 -25.25
C LEU A 508 5.10 10.58 -24.04
N PRO A 509 4.59 9.69 -23.16
CA PRO A 509 3.73 10.10 -22.06
C PRO A 509 4.25 11.26 -21.19
N PRO A 510 5.57 11.36 -20.88
CA PRO A 510 6.11 12.51 -20.16
C PRO A 510 5.98 13.84 -20.92
N GLY A 511 6.18 13.84 -22.24
CA GLY A 511 6.13 15.05 -23.07
C GLY A 511 4.74 15.38 -23.61
N SER A 512 3.80 14.45 -23.55
CA SER A 512 2.47 14.60 -24.15
C SER A 512 1.60 15.66 -23.48
N SER A 513 0.96 16.50 -24.30
CA SER A 513 -0.17 17.32 -23.88
C SER A 513 -1.45 16.49 -23.74
N LYS A 514 -2.53 17.10 -23.25
CA LYS A 514 -3.85 16.47 -23.22
C LYS A 514 -4.32 16.11 -24.63
N GLU A 515 -4.09 17.00 -25.60
CA GLU A 515 -4.46 16.84 -27.00
C GLU A 515 -3.68 15.69 -27.64
N ASP A 516 -2.38 15.58 -27.39
CA ASP A 516 -1.56 14.45 -27.84
C ASP A 516 -2.10 13.12 -27.32
N ARG A 517 -2.43 13.05 -26.03
CA ARG A 517 -2.99 11.84 -25.40
C ARG A 517 -4.32 11.43 -26.02
N LEU A 518 -5.21 12.40 -26.25
CA LEU A 518 -6.51 12.15 -26.88
C LEU A 518 -6.36 11.71 -28.34
N ALA A 519 -5.39 12.27 -29.07
CA ALA A 519 -5.11 11.86 -30.44
C ALA A 519 -4.56 10.42 -30.51
N VAL A 520 -3.63 10.05 -29.62
CA VAL A 520 -3.15 8.67 -29.49
C VAL A 520 -4.29 7.72 -29.11
N GLU A 521 -5.12 8.09 -28.13
CA GLU A 521 -6.28 7.29 -27.73
C GLU A 521 -7.25 7.08 -28.91
N GLY A 522 -7.58 8.14 -29.65
CA GLY A 522 -8.45 8.07 -30.82
C GLY A 522 -7.91 7.13 -31.90
N GLY A 523 -6.60 7.22 -32.21
CA GLY A 523 -5.95 6.33 -33.16
C GLY A 523 -5.95 4.87 -32.71
N LEU A 524 -5.72 4.61 -31.41
CA LEU A 524 -5.77 3.26 -30.85
C LEU A 524 -7.18 2.68 -30.86
N LYS A 525 -8.22 3.47 -30.53
CA LYS A 525 -9.62 3.03 -30.60
C LYS A 525 -9.98 2.58 -32.00
N GLN A 526 -9.66 3.38 -33.02
CA GLN A 526 -9.90 3.02 -34.41
C GLN A 526 -9.17 1.73 -34.80
N ALA A 527 -7.93 1.54 -34.35
CA ALA A 527 -7.15 0.33 -34.65
C ALA A 527 -7.65 -0.94 -33.93
N VAL A 528 -8.32 -0.80 -32.78
CA VAL A 528 -8.92 -1.92 -32.05
C VAL A 528 -10.31 -2.28 -32.58
N GLU A 529 -11.03 -1.29 -33.12
CA GLU A 529 -12.37 -1.46 -33.70
C GLU A 529 -12.34 -1.94 -35.18
N ALA A 530 -11.23 -1.70 -35.89
CA ALA A 530 -10.97 -2.19 -37.25
C ALA A 530 -10.49 -3.64 -37.26
#